data_AF-A0A853F0S6-F1
#
_entry.id   AF-A0A853F0S6-F1
#
_cell.length_a   1.000
_cell.length_b   1.000
_cell.length_c   1.000
_cell.angle_alpha   90.00
_cell.angle_beta   90.00
_cell.angle_gamma   90.00
#
_symmetry.space_group_name_H-M   'P 1'
#
loop_
_entity.id
_entity.type
_entity.pdbx_description
1 polymer ?
#
loop_
_entity_poly.entity_id
_entity_poly.type
_entity_poly.pdbx_seq_one_letter_code
_entity_poly.pdbx_strand_id
1 'polypeptide(L)'
;MPRPLQLVIAARVLRRLRRSRSDAAGQASAPRGPSHLPALSLAATLAATGALHLAKPGPYDRLIPKALGKPRPWTIGSGVAELVCAASLVHPATRRVGSLATAGLVVTVFPGNITAALKARRSRIRSGAERPGTREIVAWARLPFQLPLLAWALAAGRSVGKRR
;
A
#
# COMPACT_ATOMS: atom_id res chain seq x y z
N MET A 1 70.62 -11.76 13.37
CA MET A 1 69.34 -12.33 12.88
C MET A 1 68.20 -11.33 13.11
N PRO A 2 67.79 -10.51 12.12
CA PRO A 2 66.87 -9.38 12.34
C PRO A 2 65.44 -9.74 11.92
N ARG A 3 64.54 -10.15 12.84
CA ARG A 3 63.09 -10.26 12.53
C ARG A 3 62.11 -9.98 13.70
N PRO A 4 62.03 -8.74 14.23
CA PRO A 4 60.82 -8.30 14.95
C PRO A 4 59.89 -7.42 14.09
N LEU A 5 60.39 -6.82 12.99
CA LEU A 5 59.63 -5.83 12.19
C LEU A 5 58.51 -6.44 11.33
N GLN A 6 58.69 -7.64 10.77
CA GLN A 6 57.67 -8.26 9.91
C GLN A 6 56.40 -8.68 10.68
N LEU A 7 56.55 -9.10 11.93
CA LEU A 7 55.44 -9.46 12.81
C LEU A 7 54.58 -8.24 13.18
N VAL A 8 55.20 -7.08 13.41
CA VAL A 8 54.46 -5.83 13.71
C VAL A 8 53.67 -5.34 12.50
N ILE A 9 54.24 -5.44 11.30
CA ILE A 9 53.56 -5.05 10.05
C ILE A 9 52.38 -5.99 9.77
N ALA A 10 52.58 -7.32 9.87
CA ALA A 10 51.51 -8.29 9.69
C ALA A 10 50.36 -8.10 10.70
N ALA A 11 50.68 -7.84 11.97
CA ALA A 11 49.67 -7.57 13.00
C ALA A 11 48.90 -6.26 12.78
N ARG A 12 49.55 -5.22 12.22
CA ARG A 12 48.90 -3.96 11.84
C ARG A 12 48.00 -4.13 10.61
N VAL A 13 48.44 -4.89 9.62
CA VAL A 13 47.63 -5.20 8.42
C VAL A 13 46.41 -6.03 8.81
N LEU A 14 46.58 -7.08 9.62
CA LEU A 14 45.46 -7.89 10.10
C LEU A 14 44.48 -7.09 10.96
N ARG A 15 44.97 -6.19 11.83
CA ARG A 15 44.10 -5.26 12.58
C ARG A 15 43.33 -4.31 11.65
N ARG A 16 43.97 -3.78 10.59
CA ARG A 16 43.34 -2.88 9.63
C ARG A 16 42.29 -3.60 8.76
N LEU A 17 42.56 -4.83 8.36
CA LEU A 17 41.61 -5.67 7.61
C LEU A 17 40.42 -6.09 8.49
N ARG A 18 40.66 -6.42 9.76
CA ARG A 18 39.59 -6.71 10.73
C ARG A 18 38.72 -5.48 10.99
N ARG A 19 39.33 -4.29 11.14
CA ARG A 19 38.62 -3.01 11.32
C ARG A 19 37.79 -2.65 10.07
N SER A 20 38.35 -2.79 8.88
CA SER A 20 37.64 -2.56 7.60
C SER A 20 36.44 -3.50 7.40
N ARG A 21 36.56 -4.79 7.78
CA ARG A 21 35.42 -5.74 7.80
C ARG A 21 34.37 -5.36 8.83
N SER A 22 34.77 -4.92 10.03
CA SER A 22 33.84 -4.44 11.05
C SER A 22 33.11 -3.16 10.63
N ASP A 23 33.80 -2.25 9.94
CA ASP A 23 33.24 -1.00 9.44
C ASP A 23 32.28 -1.26 8.26
N ALA A 24 32.57 -2.23 7.40
CA ALA A 24 31.66 -2.66 6.32
C ALA A 24 30.42 -3.40 6.86
N ALA A 25 30.58 -4.24 7.89
CA ALA A 25 29.47 -4.89 8.59
C ALA A 25 28.61 -3.89 9.39
N GLY A 26 29.23 -2.85 9.94
CA GLY A 26 28.56 -1.73 10.62
C GLY A 26 27.78 -0.83 9.66
N GLN A 27 28.32 -0.55 8.46
CA GLN A 27 27.64 0.22 7.42
C GLN A 27 26.46 -0.54 6.78
N ALA A 28 26.55 -1.86 6.66
CA ALA A 28 25.41 -2.71 6.26
C ALA A 28 24.27 -2.73 7.30
N SER A 29 24.56 -2.29 8.54
CA SER A 29 23.63 -2.24 9.67
C SER A 29 23.17 -0.82 10.02
N ALA A 30 23.54 0.19 9.23
CA ALA A 30 23.08 1.56 9.45
C ALA A 30 21.54 1.59 9.38
N PRO A 31 20.84 2.14 10.38
CA PRO A 31 19.39 2.20 10.37
C PRO A 31 18.96 3.02 9.16
N ARG A 32 18.36 2.35 8.16
CA ARG A 32 17.65 3.05 7.08
C ARG A 32 16.63 3.96 7.76
N GLY A 33 16.78 5.27 7.57
CA GLY A 33 15.81 6.25 8.05
C GLY A 33 14.40 5.86 7.63
N PRO A 34 13.35 6.30 8.36
CA PRO A 34 11.98 5.90 8.07
C PRO A 34 11.66 6.14 6.59
N SER A 35 11.39 5.06 5.84
CA SER A 35 11.04 5.18 4.43
C SER A 35 9.64 5.76 4.32
N HIS A 36 9.56 6.98 3.80
CA HIS A 36 8.30 7.69 3.55
C HIS A 36 7.61 7.26 2.25
N LEU A 37 8.34 6.56 1.38
CA LEU A 37 7.89 6.15 0.05
C LEU A 37 6.54 5.40 0.08
N PRO A 38 6.31 4.39 0.94
CA PRO A 38 5.03 3.66 0.94
C PRO A 38 3.83 4.56 1.29
N ALA A 39 4.02 5.55 2.16
CA ALA A 39 2.95 6.45 2.57
C ALA A 39 2.63 7.49 1.49
N LEU A 40 3.67 8.05 0.85
CA LEU A 40 3.50 9.05 -0.21
C LEU A 40 2.95 8.43 -1.50
N SER A 41 3.40 7.24 -1.89
CA SER A 41 2.84 6.55 -3.06
C SER A 41 1.39 6.09 -2.83
N LEU A 42 1.05 5.68 -1.60
CA LEU A 42 -0.33 5.36 -1.24
C LEU A 42 -1.20 6.62 -1.23
N ALA A 43 -0.69 7.72 -0.67
CA ALA A 43 -1.38 9.01 -0.70
C ALA A 43 -1.65 9.48 -2.13
N ALA A 44 -0.67 9.38 -3.03
CA ALA A 44 -0.85 9.72 -4.44
C ALA A 44 -1.91 8.83 -5.12
N THR A 45 -1.91 7.52 -4.81
CA THR A 45 -2.90 6.58 -5.33
C THR A 45 -4.32 6.93 -4.85
N LEU A 46 -4.48 7.23 -3.56
CA LEU A 46 -5.76 7.66 -2.98
C LEU A 46 -6.22 9.01 -3.52
N ALA A 47 -5.29 9.96 -3.70
CA ALA A 47 -5.60 11.26 -4.29
C ALA A 47 -6.13 11.13 -5.72
N ALA A 48 -5.46 10.32 -6.55
CA ALA A 48 -5.87 10.07 -7.93
C ALA A 48 -7.22 9.34 -8.01
N THR A 49 -7.41 8.29 -7.21
CA THR A 49 -8.66 7.53 -7.17
C THR A 49 -9.81 8.37 -6.62
N GLY A 50 -9.61 9.10 -5.53
CA GLY A 50 -10.59 10.01 -4.94
C GLY A 50 -11.03 11.11 -5.93
N ALA A 51 -10.07 11.74 -6.61
CA ALA A 51 -10.38 12.70 -7.67
C ALA A 51 -11.22 12.07 -8.80
N LEU A 52 -10.92 10.82 -9.19
CA LEU A 52 -11.66 10.11 -10.23
C LEU A 52 -13.09 9.74 -9.79
N HIS A 53 -13.31 9.39 -8.52
CA HIS A 53 -14.66 9.19 -7.97
C HIS A 53 -15.53 10.45 -8.08
N LEU A 54 -14.93 11.62 -7.86
CA LEU A 54 -15.64 12.90 -7.94
C LEU A 54 -15.83 13.37 -9.39
N ALA A 55 -14.80 13.25 -10.23
CA ALA A 55 -14.84 13.72 -11.61
C ALA A 55 -15.63 12.80 -12.54
N LYS A 56 -15.54 11.48 -12.34
CA LYS A 56 -16.21 10.45 -13.16
C LYS A 56 -16.84 9.36 -12.27
N PRO A 57 -17.89 9.67 -11.51
CA PRO A 57 -18.53 8.73 -10.58
C PRO A 57 -19.22 7.53 -11.24
N GLY A 58 -19.62 7.62 -12.51
CA GLY A 58 -20.47 6.61 -13.18
C GLY A 58 -19.97 5.15 -13.12
N PRO A 59 -18.68 4.86 -13.36
CA PRO A 59 -18.13 3.52 -13.18
C PRO A 59 -18.22 2.99 -11.74
N TYR A 60 -18.04 3.86 -10.75
CA TYR A 60 -18.06 3.52 -9.32
C TYR A 60 -19.47 3.33 -8.77
N ASP A 61 -20.43 4.15 -9.23
CA ASP A 61 -21.85 4.01 -8.90
C ASP A 61 -22.37 2.59 -9.19
N ARG A 62 -21.83 1.93 -10.22
CA ARG A 62 -22.21 0.57 -10.63
C ARG A 62 -21.75 -0.51 -9.64
N LEU A 63 -20.79 -0.18 -8.77
CA LEU A 63 -20.23 -1.07 -7.75
C LEU A 63 -21.01 -1.01 -6.43
N ILE A 64 -21.76 0.06 -6.19
CA ILE A 64 -22.53 0.22 -4.96
C ILE A 64 -23.64 -0.84 -4.87
N PRO A 65 -23.71 -1.63 -3.78
CA PRO A 65 -24.78 -2.58 -3.56
C PRO A 65 -26.15 -1.91 -3.53
N LYS A 66 -27.16 -2.54 -4.17
CA LYS A 66 -28.53 -2.01 -4.19
C LYS A 66 -29.13 -1.80 -2.80
N ALA A 67 -28.69 -2.58 -1.81
CA ALA A 67 -29.14 -2.47 -0.42
C ALA A 67 -28.81 -1.11 0.23
N LEU A 68 -27.83 -0.37 -0.32
CA LEU A 68 -27.46 0.96 0.18
C LEU A 68 -28.25 2.11 -0.48
N GLY A 69 -29.21 1.79 -1.35
CA GLY A 69 -30.07 2.78 -2.00
C GLY A 69 -29.38 3.50 -3.17
N LYS A 70 -29.54 4.83 -3.24
CA LYS A 70 -29.00 5.64 -4.34
C LYS A 70 -27.47 5.59 -4.33
N PRO A 71 -26.79 5.26 -5.45
CA PRO A 71 -25.35 5.03 -5.45
C PRO A 71 -24.52 6.32 -5.34
N ARG A 72 -25.00 7.43 -5.93
CA ARG A 72 -24.21 8.65 -6.09
C ARG A 72 -23.69 9.26 -4.77
N PRO A 73 -24.49 9.37 -3.70
CA PRO A 73 -23.99 9.89 -2.42
C PRO A 73 -22.85 9.06 -1.85
N TRP A 74 -22.93 7.73 -1.97
CA TRP A 74 -21.86 6.83 -1.51
C TRP A 74 -20.57 7.01 -2.30
N THR A 75 -20.67 7.11 -3.62
CA THR A 75 -19.52 7.35 -4.50
C THR A 75 -18.83 8.68 -4.21
N ILE A 76 -19.59 9.75 -3.99
CA ILE A 76 -19.03 11.06 -3.63
C ILE A 76 -18.41 11.00 -2.23
N GLY A 77 -19.12 10.42 -1.26
CA GLY A 77 -18.65 10.29 0.11
C GLY A 77 -17.36 9.48 0.21
N SER A 78 -17.25 8.38 -0.53
CA SER A 78 -16.02 7.58 -0.59
C SER A 78 -14.89 8.35 -1.26
N GLY A 79 -15.16 9.08 -2.35
CA GLY A 79 -14.15 9.92 -3.00
C GLY A 79 -13.59 11.00 -2.08
N VAL A 80 -14.45 11.69 -1.31
CA VAL A 80 -14.01 12.65 -0.28
C VAL A 80 -13.20 11.94 0.80
N ALA A 81 -13.64 10.78 1.28
CA ALA A 81 -12.92 10.03 2.31
C ALA A 81 -11.52 9.57 1.84
N GLU A 82 -11.37 9.17 0.57
CA GLU A 82 -10.08 8.85 -0.04
C GLU A 82 -9.15 10.06 -0.06
N LEU A 83 -9.64 11.26 -0.42
CA LEU A 83 -8.85 12.50 -0.40
C LEU A 83 -8.41 12.88 1.03
N VAL A 84 -9.30 12.73 2.02
CA VAL A 84 -8.96 12.96 3.43
C VAL A 84 -7.89 11.98 3.91
N CYS A 85 -8.00 10.70 3.53
CA CYS A 85 -6.99 9.69 3.84
C CYS A 85 -5.65 10.01 3.17
N ALA A 86 -5.67 10.44 1.91
CA ALA A 86 -4.48 10.86 1.18
C ALA A 86 -3.76 12.00 1.90
N ALA A 87 -4.48 13.08 2.25
CA ALA A 87 -3.92 14.20 3.01
C ALA A 87 -3.35 13.76 4.36
N SER A 88 -4.07 12.88 5.06
CA SER A 88 -3.66 12.37 6.38
C SER A 88 -2.38 11.52 6.33
N LEU A 89 -2.10 10.85 5.20
CA LEU A 89 -0.90 10.03 5.02
C LEU A 89 0.37 10.86 4.74
N VAL A 90 0.21 12.05 4.14
CA VAL A 90 1.33 12.95 3.83
C VAL A 90 2.00 13.45 5.12
N HIS A 91 1.21 13.97 6.06
CA HIS A 91 1.74 14.57 7.28
C HIS A 91 2.16 13.51 8.32
N PRO A 92 3.40 13.53 8.84
CA PRO A 92 3.90 12.50 9.77
C PRO A 92 3.04 12.33 11.05
N ALA A 93 2.50 13.42 11.59
CA ALA A 93 1.71 13.38 12.82
C ALA A 93 0.36 12.66 12.66
N THR A 94 -0.25 12.71 11.47
CA THR A 94 -1.56 12.09 11.19
C THR A 94 -1.42 10.73 10.52
N ARG A 95 -0.23 10.37 10.04
CA ARG A 95 -0.02 9.19 9.18
C ARG A 95 -0.50 7.88 9.80
N ARG A 96 -0.34 7.68 11.11
CA ARG A 96 -0.81 6.47 11.78
C ARG A 96 -2.34 6.38 11.72
N VAL A 97 -3.05 7.47 12.02
CA VAL A 97 -4.50 7.53 11.92
C VAL A 97 -4.94 7.39 10.46
N GLY A 98 -4.30 8.10 9.54
CA GLY A 98 -4.58 8.02 8.10
C GLY A 98 -4.40 6.60 7.53
N SER A 99 -3.40 5.85 8.03
CA SER A 99 -3.17 4.46 7.62
C SER A 99 -4.29 3.51 8.06
N LEU A 100 -4.79 3.70 9.30
CA LEU A 100 -5.90 2.90 9.82
C LEU A 100 -7.22 3.29 9.15
N ALA A 101 -7.45 4.57 8.91
CA ALA A 101 -8.60 5.05 8.16
C ALA A 101 -8.61 4.49 6.73
N THR A 102 -7.45 4.50 6.06
CA THR A 102 -7.30 3.89 4.72
C THR A 102 -7.59 2.39 4.77
N ALA A 103 -7.04 1.67 5.76
CA ALA A 103 -7.33 0.26 5.94
C ALA A 103 -8.84 0.02 6.15
N GLY A 104 -9.50 0.85 6.95
CA GLY A 104 -10.95 0.82 7.15
C GLY A 104 -11.74 1.06 5.88
N LEU A 105 -11.34 2.04 5.05
CA LEU A 105 -11.95 2.28 3.73
C LEU A 105 -11.81 1.06 2.83
N VAL A 106 -10.60 0.50 2.74
CA VAL A 106 -10.32 -0.71 1.96
C VAL A 106 -11.22 -1.87 2.42
N VAL A 107 -11.39 -2.09 3.72
CA VAL A 107 -12.31 -3.13 4.22
C VAL A 107 -13.77 -2.80 3.87
N THR A 108 -14.17 -1.54 4.03
CA THR A 108 -15.56 -1.09 3.80
C THR A 108 -16.01 -1.29 2.35
N VAL A 109 -15.11 -1.17 1.37
CA VAL A 109 -15.46 -1.38 -0.06
C VAL A 109 -15.49 -2.85 -0.47
N PHE A 110 -15.01 -3.78 0.36
CA PHE A 110 -14.96 -5.22 0.05
C PHE A 110 -16.34 -5.83 -0.32
N PRO A 111 -17.43 -5.57 0.42
CA PRO A 111 -18.75 -6.08 0.05
C PRO A 111 -19.24 -5.56 -1.31
N GLY A 112 -18.88 -4.33 -1.68
CA GLY A 112 -19.15 -3.75 -3.00
C GLY A 112 -18.43 -4.50 -4.11
N ASN A 113 -17.16 -4.83 -3.92
CA ASN A 113 -16.38 -5.61 -4.88
C ASN A 113 -16.93 -7.03 -5.06
N ILE A 114 -17.36 -7.70 -3.97
CA ILE A 114 -18.04 -9.01 -4.06
C ILE A 114 -19.33 -8.88 -4.89
N THR A 115 -20.14 -7.87 -4.58
CA THR A 115 -21.40 -7.64 -5.29
C THR A 115 -21.18 -7.42 -6.78
N ALA A 116 -20.16 -6.66 -7.16
CA ALA A 116 -19.78 -6.43 -8.55
C ALA A 116 -19.36 -7.73 -9.26
N ALA A 117 -18.54 -8.56 -8.62
CA ALA A 117 -18.10 -9.85 -9.16
C ALA A 117 -19.28 -10.80 -9.39
N LEU A 118 -20.16 -10.94 -8.38
CA LEU A 118 -21.36 -11.76 -8.48
C LEU A 118 -22.33 -11.24 -9.55
N LYS A 119 -22.52 -9.93 -9.66
CA LYS A 119 -23.37 -9.32 -10.68
C LYS A 119 -22.83 -9.54 -12.09
N ALA A 120 -21.52 -9.43 -12.28
CA ALA A 120 -20.87 -9.69 -13.56
C ALA A 120 -21.07 -11.16 -13.98
N ARG A 121 -20.82 -12.11 -13.05
CA ARG A 121 -21.07 -13.54 -13.27
C ARG A 121 -22.52 -13.84 -13.62
N ARG A 122 -23.48 -13.30 -12.86
CA ARG A 122 -24.92 -13.46 -13.15
C ARG A 122 -25.31 -12.88 -14.51
N SER A 123 -24.70 -11.76 -14.91
CA SER A 123 -24.95 -11.16 -16.22
C SER A 123 -24.51 -12.10 -17.35
N ARG A 124 -23.33 -12.70 -17.23
CA ARG A 124 -22.82 -13.68 -18.21
C ARG A 124 -23.73 -14.90 -18.33
N ILE A 125 -24.12 -15.47 -17.19
CA ILE A 125 -25.01 -16.65 -17.17
C ILE A 125 -26.33 -16.34 -17.89
N ARG A 126 -26.94 -15.18 -17.61
CA ARG A 126 -28.19 -14.77 -18.25
C ARG A 126 -28.05 -14.48 -19.75
N SER A 127 -26.88 -14.04 -20.21
CA SER A 127 -26.65 -13.81 -21.64
C SER A 127 -26.25 -15.07 -22.41
N GLY A 128 -26.16 -16.23 -21.75
CA GLY A 128 -25.71 -17.48 -22.38
C GLY A 128 -24.24 -17.48 -22.81
N ALA A 129 -23.43 -16.54 -22.32
CA ALA A 129 -22.05 -16.41 -22.76
C ALA A 129 -21.15 -17.46 -22.08
N GLU A 130 -20.40 -18.21 -22.89
CA GLU A 130 -19.55 -19.32 -22.42
C GLU A 130 -18.36 -18.82 -21.59
N ARG A 131 -17.76 -17.68 -21.97
CA ARG A 131 -16.52 -17.15 -21.37
C ARG A 131 -16.75 -15.87 -20.56
N PRO A 132 -16.01 -15.67 -19.46
CA PRO A 132 -16.04 -14.42 -18.70
C PRO A 132 -15.50 -13.26 -19.54
N GLY A 133 -16.28 -12.19 -19.63
CA GLY A 133 -15.82 -10.94 -20.24
C GLY A 133 -14.85 -10.18 -19.32
N THR A 134 -14.17 -9.17 -19.87
CA THR A 134 -13.16 -8.36 -19.15
C THR A 134 -13.70 -7.78 -17.83
N ARG A 135 -14.96 -7.36 -17.78
CA ARG A 135 -15.58 -6.81 -16.56
C ARG A 135 -15.69 -7.83 -15.43
N GLU A 136 -16.01 -9.08 -15.75
CA GLU A 136 -16.09 -10.17 -14.76
C GLU A 136 -14.69 -10.52 -14.25
N ILE A 137 -13.72 -10.65 -15.16
CA ILE A 137 -12.32 -10.93 -14.83
C ILE A 137 -11.77 -9.86 -13.88
N VAL A 138 -11.93 -8.58 -14.24
CA VAL A 138 -11.47 -7.46 -13.40
C VAL A 138 -12.18 -7.45 -12.04
N ALA A 139 -13.49 -7.71 -11.99
CA ALA A 139 -14.22 -7.73 -10.73
C ALA A 139 -13.73 -8.84 -9.79
N TRP A 140 -13.43 -10.03 -10.32
CA TRP A 140 -12.84 -11.11 -9.54
C TRP A 140 -11.41 -10.81 -9.12
N ALA A 141 -10.59 -10.20 -9.99
CA ALA A 141 -9.20 -9.85 -9.68
C ALA A 141 -9.08 -8.81 -8.55
N ARG A 142 -10.08 -7.92 -8.38
CA ARG A 142 -10.09 -6.94 -7.29
C ARG A 142 -10.11 -7.57 -5.89
N LEU A 143 -10.77 -8.72 -5.73
CA LEU A 143 -10.93 -9.37 -4.43
C LEU A 143 -9.58 -9.78 -3.81
N PRO A 144 -8.73 -10.58 -4.48
CA PRO A 144 -7.41 -10.91 -3.94
C PRO A 144 -6.48 -9.69 -3.91
N PHE A 145 -6.60 -8.76 -4.86
CA PHE A 145 -5.79 -7.53 -4.90
C PHE A 145 -6.02 -6.61 -3.68
N GLN A 146 -7.16 -6.76 -3.00
CA GLN A 146 -7.47 -5.99 -1.81
C GLN A 146 -6.56 -6.32 -0.62
N LEU A 147 -6.02 -7.54 -0.55
CA LEU A 147 -5.12 -7.97 0.52
C LEU A 147 -3.76 -7.25 0.46
N PRO A 148 -3.06 -7.18 -0.69
CA PRO A 148 -1.89 -6.32 -0.85
C PRO A 148 -2.16 -4.85 -0.52
N LEU A 149 -3.31 -4.30 -0.95
CA LEU A 149 -3.66 -2.90 -0.69
C LEU A 149 -3.87 -2.64 0.81
N LEU A 150 -4.53 -3.55 1.51
CA LEU A 150 -4.70 -3.49 2.96
C LEU A 150 -3.35 -3.58 3.69
N ALA A 151 -2.49 -4.52 3.28
CA ALA A 151 -1.15 -4.66 3.84
C ALA A 151 -0.30 -3.40 3.62
N TRP A 152 -0.42 -2.78 2.43
CA TRP A 152 0.23 -1.51 2.10
C TRP A 152 -0.27 -0.36 2.97
N ALA A 153 -1.59 -0.26 3.17
CA ALA A 153 -2.18 0.72 4.09
C ALA A 153 -1.59 0.58 5.50
N LEU A 154 -1.60 -0.62 6.07
CA LEU A 154 -1.04 -0.87 7.40
C LEU A 154 0.48 -0.67 7.47
N ALA A 155 1.20 -0.89 6.38
CA ALA A 155 2.64 -0.61 6.29
C ALA A 155 2.94 0.91 6.31
N ALA A 156 2.10 1.73 5.67
CA ALA A 156 2.30 3.19 5.60
C ALA A 156 2.32 3.85 7.00
N GLY A 157 1.57 3.32 7.96
CA GLY A 157 1.56 3.82 9.35
C GLY A 157 2.79 3.40 10.19
N ARG A 158 3.48 2.32 9.81
CA ARG A 158 4.61 1.75 10.57
C ARG A 158 5.90 2.56 10.41
N SER A 159 6.03 3.39 9.37
CA SER A 159 7.16 4.30 9.16
C SER A 159 7.31 5.39 10.25
N VAL A 160 6.41 5.45 11.23
CA VAL A 160 6.46 6.37 12.39
C VAL A 160 6.99 5.68 13.66
N GLY A 161 6.98 4.34 13.74
CA GLY A 161 7.14 3.59 14.99
C GLY A 161 8.56 3.33 15.51
N LYS A 162 9.62 3.70 14.79
CA LYS A 162 11.02 3.53 15.24
C LYS A 162 11.60 4.82 15.85
N ARG A 163 10.93 5.34 16.88
CA ARG A 163 11.50 6.28 17.85
C ARG A 163 10.94 5.94 19.22
N ARG A 164 11.52 4.95 19.88
CA ARG A 164 11.44 4.75 21.32
C ARG A 164 12.80 4.23 21.78
#